data_AF-A0A2H0X8Y3-F1
#
_entry.id   AF-A0A2H0X8Y3-F1
#
_cell.length_a   1.000
_cell.length_b   1.000
_cell.length_c   1.000
_cell.angle_alpha   90.00
_cell.angle_beta   90.00
_cell.angle_gamma   90.00
#
_symmetry.space_group_name_H-M   'P 1'
#
loop_
_entity.id
_entity.type
_entity.pdbx_description
1 polymer ?
#
loop_
_entity_poly.entity_id
_entity_poly.type
_entity_poly.pdbx_seq_one_letter_code
_entity_poly.pdbx_strand_id
1 'polypeptide(L)'
;MSRRYINVQQESVYDAFNRARDSFLAAKDGNEVDLVIEALLTSDEKIRIGRRIQVAKLLRQGKLFREIKNTLRVGLETIDQVDKKLSSNPEGFDIIFRRGDEVEDKYHEKAYRKEGGPRLLHKRTVYTGYKRKDVPR
;
A
#
# COMPACT_ATOMS: atom_id res chain seq x y z
N MET A 1 -2.35 22.48 6.17
CA MET A 1 -3.03 21.75 7.26
C MET A 1 -4.54 21.92 7.14
N SER A 2 -5.34 20.95 7.59
CA SER A 2 -6.81 21.11 7.60
C SER A 2 -7.20 22.31 8.45
N ARG A 3 -8.25 23.05 8.05
CA ARG A 3 -8.74 24.22 8.80
C ARG A 3 -9.05 23.91 10.28
N ARG A 4 -9.35 22.65 10.59
CA ARG A 4 -9.62 22.15 11.94
C ARG A 4 -8.46 22.31 12.93
N TYR A 5 -7.22 22.35 12.45
CA TYR A 5 -6.02 22.44 13.30
C TYR A 5 -5.42 23.84 13.35
N ILE A 6 -6.10 24.85 12.79
CA ILE A 6 -5.59 26.24 12.77
C ILE A 6 -5.44 26.80 14.18
N ASN A 7 -6.32 26.41 15.11
CA ASN A 7 -6.33 26.92 16.49
C ASN A 7 -5.68 25.98 17.50
N VAL A 8 -5.07 24.88 17.05
CA VAL A 8 -4.33 23.96 17.93
C VAL A 8 -2.89 24.42 18.00
N GLN A 9 -2.27 24.36 19.18
CA GLN A 9 -0.84 24.63 19.32
C GLN A 9 -0.05 23.75 18.35
N GLN A 10 0.78 24.38 17.53
CA GLN A 10 1.51 23.71 16.45
C GLN A 10 2.36 22.54 16.97
N GLU A 11 2.91 22.68 18.17
CA GLU A 11 3.66 21.65 18.90
C GLU A 11 2.84 20.37 19.14
N SER A 12 1.58 20.50 19.56
CA SER A 12 0.69 19.35 19.79
C SER A 12 0.40 18.58 18.49
N VAL A 13 0.30 19.28 17.36
CA VAL A 13 0.08 18.62 16.06
C VAL A 13 1.33 17.86 15.60
N TYR A 14 2.52 18.44 15.77
CA TYR A 14 3.76 17.74 15.45
C TYR A 14 4.00 16.54 16.37
N ASP A 15 3.67 16.63 17.65
CA ASP A 15 3.73 15.48 18.57
C ASP A 15 2.83 14.34 18.06
N ALA A 16 1.60 14.65 17.66
CA ALA A 16 0.69 13.65 17.10
C ALA A 16 1.26 12.98 15.83
N PHE A 17 1.89 13.75 14.93
CA PHE A 17 2.54 13.19 13.74
C PHE A 17 3.76 12.33 14.07
N ASN A 18 4.54 12.73 15.07
CA ASN A 18 5.69 11.94 15.54
C ASN A 18 5.21 10.60 16.09
N ARG A 19 4.21 10.58 16.97
CA ARG A 19 3.63 9.32 17.51
C ARG A 19 3.07 8.41 16.43
N ALA A 20 2.43 8.97 15.40
CA ALA A 20 1.94 8.19 14.27
C ALA A 20 3.10 7.54 13.50
N ARG A 21 4.17 8.30 13.22
CA ARG A 21 5.37 7.78 12.56
C ARG A 21 6.05 6.69 13.40
N ASP A 22 6.22 6.94 14.70
CA ASP A 22 6.89 6.02 15.62
C ASP A 22 6.13 4.70 15.75
N SER A 23 4.79 4.75 15.74
CA SER A 23 3.95 3.54 15.71
C SER A 23 4.20 2.67 14.47
N PHE A 24 4.35 3.27 13.29
CA PHE A 24 4.66 2.51 12.06
C PHE A 24 6.11 2.00 12.04
N LEU A 25 7.05 2.70 12.67
CA LEU A 25 8.45 2.28 12.79
C LEU A 25 8.66 1.20 13.87
N ALA A 26 7.71 1.02 14.79
CA ALA A 26 7.80 0.03 15.85
C ALA A 26 7.68 -1.42 15.35
N ALA A 27 7.02 -1.63 14.20
CA ALA A 27 6.79 -2.96 13.65
C ALA A 27 8.04 -3.51 12.94
N LYS A 28 8.42 -4.74 13.27
CA LYS A 28 9.60 -5.44 12.73
C LYS A 28 9.29 -6.29 11.50
N ASP A 29 8.07 -6.78 11.41
CA ASP A 29 7.63 -7.67 10.32
C ASP A 29 6.18 -7.39 9.90
N GLY A 30 5.72 -8.12 8.88
CA GLY A 30 4.37 -7.95 8.35
C GLY A 30 3.25 -8.31 9.33
N ASN A 31 3.47 -9.19 10.30
CA ASN A 31 2.48 -9.52 11.32
C ASN A 31 2.36 -8.41 12.36
N GLU A 32 3.48 -7.84 12.80
CA GLU A 32 3.45 -6.68 13.70
C GLU A 32 2.83 -5.46 13.01
N VAL A 33 3.06 -5.27 11.70
CA VAL A 33 2.37 -4.24 10.92
C VAL A 33 0.85 -4.46 10.92
N ASP A 34 0.37 -5.69 10.74
CA ASP A 34 -1.07 -6.00 10.82
C ASP A 34 -1.63 -5.60 12.20
N LEU A 35 -0.93 -5.92 13.30
CA LEU A 35 -1.35 -5.56 14.66
C LEU A 35 -1.39 -4.04 14.88
N VAL A 36 -0.37 -3.31 14.41
CA VAL A 36 -0.33 -1.83 14.49
C VAL A 36 -1.47 -1.22 13.68
N ILE A 37 -1.72 -1.72 12.47
CA ILE A 37 -2.80 -1.24 11.60
C ILE A 37 -4.17 -1.51 12.21
N GLU A 38 -4.40 -2.69 12.79
CA GLU A 38 -5.65 -3.02 13.49
C GLU A 38 -5.87 -2.17 14.74
N ALA A 39 -4.80 -1.83 15.46
CA ALA A 39 -4.89 -0.99 16.65
C ALA A 39 -5.20 0.48 16.33
N LEU A 40 -4.70 1.00 15.21
CA LEU A 40 -4.77 2.44 14.89
C LEU A 40 -5.90 2.81 13.93
N LEU A 41 -6.27 1.93 13.01
CA LEU A 41 -7.10 2.27 11.86
C LEU A 41 -8.40 1.47 11.82
N THR A 42 -9.48 2.15 11.46
CA THR A 42 -10.75 1.50 11.10
C THR A 42 -10.64 0.78 9.76
N SER A 43 -11.56 -0.16 9.50
CA SER A 43 -11.65 -0.86 8.21
C SER A 43 -11.77 0.12 7.03
N ASP A 44 -12.56 1.18 7.17
CA ASP A 44 -12.75 2.18 6.14
C ASP A 44 -11.48 2.99 5.86
N GLU A 45 -10.70 3.33 6.90
CA GLU A 45 -9.44 4.04 6.73
C GLU A 45 -8.41 3.19 6.00
N LYS A 46 -8.30 1.90 6.34
CA LYS A 46 -7.43 0.95 5.63
C LYS A 46 -7.78 0.90 4.15
N ILE A 47 -9.07 0.75 3.83
CA ILE A 47 -9.55 0.74 2.43
C ILE A 47 -9.23 2.06 1.74
N ARG A 48 -9.48 3.21 2.39
CA ARG A 48 -9.19 4.53 1.81
C ARG A 48 -7.71 4.74 1.52
N ILE A 49 -6.82 4.33 2.45
CA ILE A 49 -5.38 4.39 2.25
C ILE A 49 -4.96 3.50 1.07
N GLY A 50 -5.42 2.24 1.05
CA GLY A 50 -5.13 1.32 -0.04
C GLY A 50 -5.62 1.81 -1.40
N ARG A 51 -6.84 2.38 -1.46
CA ARG A 51 -7.40 2.95 -2.69
C ARG A 51 -6.58 4.12 -3.21
N ARG A 52 -6.03 4.98 -2.34
CA ARG A 52 -5.15 6.09 -2.76
C ARG A 52 -3.88 5.58 -3.44
N ILE A 53 -3.28 4.51 -2.92
CA ILE A 53 -2.10 3.88 -3.53
C ILE A 53 -2.46 3.28 -4.90
N GLN A 54 -3.61 2.59 -5.01
CA GLN A 54 -4.09 2.03 -6.28
C GLN A 54 -4.36 3.12 -7.33
N VAL A 55 -5.02 4.21 -6.93
CA VAL A 55 -5.26 5.36 -7.80
C VAL A 55 -3.95 5.94 -8.30
N ALA A 56 -2.99 6.20 -7.40
CA ALA A 56 -1.69 6.75 -7.77
C ALA A 56 -0.93 5.83 -8.75
N LYS A 57 -1.00 4.50 -8.58
CA LYS A 57 -0.39 3.53 -9.50
C LYS A 57 -1.04 3.60 -10.89
N LEU A 58 -2.37 3.68 -10.98
CA LEU A 58 -3.07 3.80 -12.26
C LEU A 58 -2.79 5.14 -12.95
N LEU A 59 -2.70 6.23 -12.19
CA LEU A 59 -2.31 7.54 -12.72
C LEU A 59 -0.89 7.50 -13.31
N ARG A 60 0.07 6.87 -12.61
CA ARG A 60 1.44 6.63 -13.13
C ARG A 60 1.46 5.79 -14.41
N GLN A 61 0.50 4.88 -14.59
CA GLN A 61 0.34 4.09 -15.80
C GLN A 61 -0.38 4.85 -16.94
N GLY A 62 -0.69 6.14 -16.76
CA GLY A 62 -1.34 6.96 -17.78
C GLY A 62 -2.84 6.69 -17.95
N LYS A 63 -3.49 6.05 -16.96
CA LYS A 63 -4.94 5.78 -17.02
C LYS A 63 -5.75 7.06 -16.84
N LEU A 64 -6.86 7.15 -17.57
CA LEU A 64 -7.76 8.30 -17.50
C LEU A 64 -8.60 8.28 -16.22
N PHE A 65 -8.98 9.44 -15.70
CA PHE A 65 -9.74 9.56 -14.46
C PHE A 65 -11.06 8.77 -14.49
N ARG A 66 -11.73 8.72 -15.65
CA ARG A 66 -12.97 7.94 -15.84
C ARG A 66 -12.73 6.43 -15.71
N GLU A 67 -11.62 5.93 -16.24
CA GLU A 67 -11.25 4.50 -16.15
C GLU A 67 -10.95 4.12 -14.71
N ILE A 68 -10.19 4.97 -14.00
CA ILE A 68 -9.86 4.78 -12.59
C ILE A 68 -11.12 4.78 -11.73
N LYS A 69 -12.03 5.74 -11.96
CA LYS A 69 -13.33 5.79 -11.29
C LYS A 69 -14.12 4.50 -11.49
N ASN A 70 -14.23 4.02 -12.72
CA ASN A 70 -15.00 2.81 -13.03
C ASN A 70 -14.36 1.55 -12.42
N THR A 71 -13.03 1.47 -12.44
CA THR A 71 -12.28 0.30 -11.96
C THR A 71 -12.29 0.22 -10.44
N LEU A 72 -11.98 1.32 -9.75
CA LEU A 72 -11.81 1.33 -8.30
C LEU A 72 -13.07 1.79 -7.54
N ARG A 73 -14.11 2.25 -8.25
CA ARG A 73 -15.35 2.82 -7.69
C ARG A 73 -15.07 3.96 -6.69
N VAL A 74 -14.13 4.82 -7.04
CA VAL A 74 -13.75 6.01 -6.24
C VAL A 74 -14.29 7.29 -6.90
N GLY A 75 -14.58 8.31 -6.08
CA GLY A 75 -15.02 9.61 -6.58
C GLY A 75 -13.94 10.34 -7.37
N LEU A 76 -14.34 11.17 -8.35
CA LEU A 76 -13.39 11.99 -9.14
C LEU A 76 -12.59 12.95 -8.25
N GLU A 77 -13.22 13.49 -7.21
CA GLU A 77 -12.56 14.34 -6.21
C GLU A 77 -11.39 13.60 -5.52
N THR A 78 -11.59 12.33 -5.17
CA THR A 78 -10.52 11.52 -4.56
C THR A 78 -9.37 11.31 -5.54
N ILE A 79 -9.68 11.09 -6.82
CA ILE A 79 -8.65 10.93 -7.86
C ILE A 79 -7.86 12.23 -8.03
N ASP A 80 -8.53 13.37 -8.14
CA ASP A 80 -7.90 14.70 -8.23
C ASP A 80 -7.03 15.01 -7.00
N GLN A 81 -7.49 14.71 -5.80
CA GLN A 81 -6.70 14.88 -4.58
C GLN A 81 -5.43 14.01 -4.59
N VAL A 82 -5.53 12.76 -5.07
CA VAL A 82 -4.38 11.86 -5.19
C VAL A 82 -3.42 12.36 -6.27
N ASP A 83 -3.92 12.83 -7.39
CA ASP A 83 -3.10 13.36 -8.49
C ASP A 83 -2.28 14.59 -8.06
N LYS A 84 -2.90 15.52 -7.33
CA LYS A 84 -2.21 16.65 -6.71
C LYS A 84 -1.14 16.21 -5.72
N LYS A 85 -1.39 15.15 -4.94
CA LYS A 85 -0.42 14.58 -4.00
C LYS A 85 0.72 13.86 -4.69
N LEU A 86 0.44 13.12 -5.75
CA LEU A 86 1.42 12.45 -6.58
C LEU A 86 2.34 13.48 -7.25
N SER A 87 1.78 14.61 -7.69
CA SER A 87 2.55 15.71 -8.28
C SER A 87 3.39 16.49 -7.26
N SER A 88 2.86 16.72 -6.04
CA SER A 88 3.55 17.51 -5.01
C SER A 88 4.55 16.72 -4.15
N ASN A 89 4.39 15.39 -4.03
CA ASN A 89 5.31 14.51 -3.34
C ASN A 89 5.46 13.18 -4.10
N PRO A 90 6.09 13.20 -5.29
CA PRO A 90 6.28 11.99 -6.09
C PRO A 90 7.21 10.99 -5.40
N GLU A 91 8.24 11.45 -4.69
CA GLU A 91 9.24 10.63 -4.02
C GLU A 91 8.61 9.66 -3.01
N GLY A 92 7.63 10.13 -2.24
CA GLY A 92 6.91 9.27 -1.29
C GLY A 92 6.20 8.09 -1.98
N PHE A 93 5.58 8.33 -3.15
CA PHE A 93 4.96 7.27 -3.93
C PHE A 93 6.00 6.37 -4.61
N ASP A 94 7.12 6.91 -5.06
CA ASP A 94 8.21 6.14 -5.65
C ASP A 94 8.79 5.12 -4.67
N ILE A 95 8.99 5.49 -3.41
CA ILE A 95 9.44 4.56 -2.37
C ILE A 95 8.43 3.42 -2.18
N ILE A 96 7.13 3.74 -2.14
CA ILE A 96 6.06 2.76 -1.98
C ILE A 96 6.01 1.80 -3.17
N PHE A 97 6.05 2.32 -4.40
CA PHE A 97 5.94 1.49 -5.60
C PHE A 97 7.16 0.61 -5.79
N ARG A 98 8.37 1.18 -5.69
CA ARG A 98 9.62 0.41 -5.84
C ARG A 98 9.68 -0.76 -4.86
N ARG A 99 9.48 -0.50 -3.57
CA ARG A 99 9.48 -1.56 -2.54
C ARG A 99 8.30 -2.53 -2.72
N GLY A 100 7.15 -2.03 -3.15
CA GLY A 100 5.96 -2.82 -3.39
C GLY A 100 6.13 -3.83 -4.53
N ASP A 101 6.78 -3.41 -5.62
CA ASP A 101 7.07 -4.25 -6.77
C ASP A 101 8.16 -5.29 -6.43
N GLU A 102 9.23 -4.90 -5.73
CA GLU A 102 10.24 -5.87 -5.21
C GLU A 102 9.62 -6.97 -4.32
N VAL A 103 8.63 -6.59 -3.50
CA VAL A 103 7.88 -7.52 -2.66
C VAL A 103 7.00 -8.45 -3.49
N GLU A 104 6.38 -7.92 -4.54
CA GLU A 104 5.53 -8.70 -5.46
C GLU A 104 6.35 -9.76 -6.20
N ASP A 105 7.52 -9.37 -6.71
CA ASP A 105 8.42 -10.27 -7.42
C ASP A 105 8.88 -11.42 -6.52
N LYS A 106 9.40 -11.10 -5.33
CA LYS A 106 9.81 -12.09 -4.31
C LYS A 106 8.64 -12.97 -3.85
N TYR A 107 7.44 -12.40 -3.76
CA TYR A 107 6.23 -13.15 -3.42
C TYR A 107 5.90 -14.16 -4.52
N HIS A 108 5.85 -13.74 -5.78
CA HIS A 108 5.53 -14.63 -6.90
C HIS A 108 6.55 -15.75 -7.10
N GLU A 109 7.84 -15.48 -6.86
CA GLU A 109 8.90 -16.51 -6.88
C GLU A 109 8.68 -17.60 -5.83
N LYS A 110 8.22 -17.25 -4.63
CA LYS A 110 8.10 -18.17 -3.49
C LYS A 110 6.71 -18.74 -3.31
N ALA A 111 5.67 -18.05 -3.78
CA ALA A 111 4.27 -18.43 -3.63
C ALA A 111 3.92 -19.70 -4.40
N TYR A 112 4.63 -19.99 -5.51
CA TYR A 112 4.30 -21.11 -6.38
C TYR A 112 5.51 -22.00 -6.64
N ARG A 113 5.39 -23.28 -6.31
CA ARG A 113 6.38 -24.31 -6.64
C ARG A 113 5.84 -25.19 -7.76
N LYS A 114 6.67 -25.48 -8.76
CA LYS A 114 6.36 -26.48 -9.77
C LYS A 114 6.68 -27.87 -9.23
N GLU A 115 5.66 -28.66 -8.92
CA GLU A 115 5.80 -30.03 -8.48
C GLU A 115 5.53 -31.01 -9.62
N GLY A 116 6.38 -32.03 -9.72
CA GLY A 116 6.29 -33.08 -10.73
C GLY A 116 7.64 -33.76 -10.97
N GLY A 117 7.61 -35.09 -11.11
CA GLY A 117 8.78 -35.86 -11.46
C GLY A 117 9.34 -35.50 -12.84
N PRO A 118 10.59 -35.91 -13.14
CA PRO A 118 11.31 -35.52 -14.37
C PRO A 118 10.63 -35.98 -15.68
N ARG A 119 9.71 -36.94 -15.61
CA ARG A 119 8.97 -37.48 -16.77
C ARG A 119 7.66 -36.75 -17.09
N LEU A 120 7.23 -35.76 -16.29
CA LEU A 120 5.98 -35.03 -16.55
C LEU A 120 6.22 -33.88 -17.54
N LEU A 121 5.51 -33.93 -18.68
CA LEU A 121 5.46 -32.86 -19.69
C LEU A 121 4.92 -31.54 -19.13
N HIS A 122 3.94 -31.60 -18.22
CA HIS A 122 3.40 -30.44 -17.51
C HIS A 122 3.53 -30.63 -16.00
N LYS A 123 4.36 -29.79 -15.37
CA LYS A 123 4.48 -29.73 -13.91
C LYS A 123 3.29 -29.00 -13.32
N ARG A 124 2.75 -29.50 -12.21
CA ARG A 124 1.66 -28.83 -11.49
C ARG A 124 2.23 -27.66 -10.71
N THR A 125 1.59 -26.50 -10.81
CA THR A 125 1.92 -25.34 -9.98
C THR A 125 1.14 -25.47 -8.68
N VAL A 126 1.84 -25.64 -7.56
CA VAL A 126 1.25 -25.77 -6.22
C VAL A 126 1.56 -24.50 -5.43
N TYR A 127 0.54 -23.94 -4.78
CA TYR A 127 0.71 -22.80 -3.88
C TYR A 127 1.37 -23.25 -2.57
N THR A 128 2.44 -22.55 -2.18
CA THR A 128 3.31 -22.95 -1.05
C THR A 128 2.78 -22.52 0.31
N GLY A 129 1.69 -21.73 0.37
CA GLY A 129 1.18 -21.15 1.61
C GLY A 129 1.84 -19.82 1.99
N TYR A 130 2.90 -19.42 1.27
CA TYR A 130 3.66 -18.19 1.53
C TYR A 130 2.82 -16.96 1.28
N LYS A 131 2.60 -16.09 2.27
CA LYS A 131 1.78 -14.87 2.13
C LYS A 131 2.65 -13.66 1.83
N ARG A 132 2.06 -12.62 1.23
CA ARG A 132 2.77 -11.36 0.92
C ARG A 132 3.39 -10.68 2.15
N LYS A 133 2.79 -10.86 3.33
CA LYS A 133 3.31 -10.30 4.58
C LYS A 133 4.56 -11.02 5.10
N ASP A 134 4.82 -12.24 4.61
CA ASP A 134 5.97 -13.05 4.98
C ASP A 134 7.22 -12.72 4.12
N VAL A 135 7.08 -11.80 3.16
CA VAL A 135 8.19 -11.32 2.32
C VAL A 135 9.06 -10.38 3.15
N PRO A 136 10.37 -10.66 3.32
CA PRO A 136 11.28 -9.75 4.02
C PRO A 136 11.41 -8.43 3.25
N ARG A 137 11.30 -7.32 3.97
CA ARG A 137 11.31 -5.94 3.45
C ARG A 137 12.47 -5.13 3.98
#